data_AF-A0A1Q6X6Y6-F1
#
_entry.id   AF-A0A1Q6X6Y6-F1
#
_cell.length_a   1.000
_cell.length_b   1.000
_cell.length_c   1.000
_cell.angle_alpha   90.00
_cell.angle_beta   90.00
_cell.angle_gamma   90.00
#
_symmetry.space_group_name_H-M   'P 1'
#
loop_
_entity.id
_entity.type
_entity.pdbx_description
1 polymer ?
#
loop_
_entity_poly.entity_id
_entity_poly.type
_entity_poly.pdbx_seq_one_letter_code
_entity_poly.pdbx_strand_id
1 'polypeptide(L)'
;MFITEVCRNRCASRPSQALRGVVICLSFLTASIHPTLHAQKIEKVERKLIRKVTPDYPWDLKRASIGGMVRLDVVVSPGGSVNDVSVVGGNPILADCAVRAVKKWKYSPADTETNVRVNVSFDPHR
;
A
#
# COMPACT_ATOMS: atom_id res chain seq x y z
N MET A 1 -30.31 -3.91 -26.79
CA MET A 1 -30.14 -3.72 -28.25
C MET A 1 -29.78 -2.25 -28.43
N PHE A 2 -28.56 -1.82 -28.75
CA PHE A 2 -27.56 -2.28 -29.74
C PHE A 2 -26.17 -2.37 -29.07
N ILE A 3 -25.51 -3.54 -28.89
CA ILE A 3 -24.53 -4.20 -29.80
C ILE A 3 -23.81 -3.20 -30.74
N THR A 4 -22.49 -3.01 -30.81
CA THR A 4 -21.34 -3.94 -30.96
C THR A 4 -20.01 -3.15 -30.80
N GLU A 5 -18.98 -3.84 -30.29
CA GLU A 5 -17.55 -3.84 -30.69
C GLU A 5 -16.92 -2.61 -31.35
N VAL A 6 -15.74 -2.18 -30.85
CA VAL A 6 -14.50 -2.20 -31.67
C VAL A 6 -13.29 -2.46 -30.76
N CYS A 7 -12.92 -3.73 -30.82
CA CYS A 7 -11.61 -4.33 -30.63
C CYS A 7 -10.41 -3.47 -31.12
N ARG A 8 -9.25 -3.72 -30.51
CA ARG A 8 -7.96 -4.02 -31.21
C ARG A 8 -6.90 -2.91 -31.30
N ASN A 9 -5.83 -3.17 -30.54
CA ASN A 9 -4.42 -3.12 -30.94
C ASN A 9 -3.98 -2.14 -32.04
N ARG A 10 -3.09 -1.22 -31.66
CA ARG A 10 -1.91 -0.80 -32.44
C ARG A 10 -1.00 -0.02 -31.46
N CYS A 11 -0.03 -0.60 -30.76
CA CYS A 11 1.25 -1.19 -31.21
C CYS A 11 1.86 -0.55 -32.46
N ALA A 12 3.12 -0.13 -32.33
CA ALA A 12 4.02 0.44 -33.36
C ALA A 12 3.73 1.93 -33.66
N SER A 13 4.70 2.84 -33.83
CA SER A 13 6.15 2.75 -34.02
C SER A 13 6.72 4.17 -34.03
N ARG A 14 7.97 4.33 -33.60
CA ARG A 14 8.86 5.49 -33.87
C ARG A 14 8.90 5.80 -35.39
N PRO A 15 9.17 7.04 -35.87
CA PRO A 15 10.54 7.58 -35.89
C PRO A 15 10.69 9.11 -35.73
N SER A 16 11.95 9.49 -35.51
CA SER A 16 12.58 10.82 -35.58
C SER A 16 12.19 11.65 -36.82
N GLN A 17 12.10 12.99 -36.71
CA GLN A 17 12.68 14.04 -37.58
C GLN A 17 12.56 15.39 -36.82
N ALA A 18 13.64 15.97 -36.29
CA ALA A 18 14.63 16.83 -36.95
C ALA A 18 14.08 18.20 -37.42
N LEU A 19 14.49 19.24 -36.68
CA LEU A 19 14.93 20.58 -37.11
C LEU A 19 14.11 21.37 -38.15
N ARG A 20 13.60 22.53 -37.70
CA ARG A 20 13.63 23.90 -38.30
C ARG A 20 12.46 24.66 -37.67
N GLY A 21 12.63 25.65 -36.81
CA GLY A 21 13.53 26.80 -36.90
C GLY A 21 12.73 27.97 -37.48
N VAL A 22 12.75 29.11 -36.78
CA VAL A 22 12.19 30.44 -37.13
C VAL A 22 10.80 30.75 -36.51
N VAL A 23 10.75 31.36 -35.31
CA VAL A 23 10.59 32.82 -35.01
C VAL A 23 9.34 33.39 -35.74
N ILE A 24 8.30 34.01 -35.15
CA ILE A 24 8.25 35.22 -34.31
C ILE A 24 6.82 35.36 -33.73
N CYS A 25 6.78 35.66 -32.43
CA CYS A 25 5.86 36.49 -31.64
C CYS A 25 4.47 36.94 -32.17
N LEU A 26 3.51 36.92 -31.23
CA LEU A 26 2.29 37.76 -31.07
C LEU A 26 0.94 37.21 -31.58
N SER A 27 0.41 36.21 -30.86
CA SER A 27 -1.04 36.07 -30.63
C SER A 27 -1.33 35.28 -29.34
N PHE A 28 -1.43 36.04 -28.24
CA PHE A 28 -2.34 35.89 -27.10
C PHE A 28 -3.06 34.56 -26.81
N LEU A 29 -2.97 34.14 -25.54
CA LEU A 29 -4.03 33.48 -24.74
C LEU A 29 -4.44 32.03 -25.06
N THR A 30 -3.47 31.11 -25.11
CA THR A 30 -3.73 29.80 -24.49
C THR A 30 -2.68 29.59 -23.42
N ALA A 31 -2.94 30.18 -22.26
CA ALA A 31 -2.41 29.66 -21.02
C ALA A 31 -2.77 28.18 -20.99
N SER A 32 -1.82 27.30 -21.26
CA SER A 32 -1.90 25.91 -20.83
C SER A 32 -1.90 25.96 -19.30
N ILE A 33 -3.08 26.21 -18.74
CA ILE A 33 -3.44 25.84 -17.39
C ILE A 33 -3.34 24.33 -17.43
N HIS A 34 -2.14 23.80 -17.22
CA HIS A 34 -2.02 22.45 -16.73
C HIS A 34 -2.71 22.51 -15.36
N PRO A 35 -3.85 21.83 -15.14
CA PRO A 35 -4.17 21.47 -13.77
C PRO A 35 -2.97 20.63 -13.34
N THR A 36 -2.07 21.23 -12.56
CA THR A 36 -1.08 20.49 -11.81
C THR A 36 -1.91 19.57 -10.95
N LEU A 37 -2.03 18.30 -11.36
CA LEU A 37 -2.62 17.24 -10.58
C LEU A 37 -1.76 17.21 -9.31
N HIS A 38 -2.19 17.94 -8.29
CA HIS A 38 -1.55 17.92 -7.00
C HIS A 38 -1.76 16.49 -6.50
N ALA A 39 -0.74 15.66 -6.68
CA ALA A 39 -0.65 14.38 -6.02
C ALA A 39 -0.53 14.71 -4.52
N GLN A 40 -1.66 14.96 -3.87
CA GLN A 40 -1.74 15.07 -2.43
C GLN A 40 -1.36 13.70 -1.88
N LYS A 41 -0.08 13.56 -1.53
CA LYS A 41 0.44 12.44 -0.76
C LYS A 41 -0.35 12.45 0.54
N ILE A 42 -1.31 11.54 0.67
CA ILE A 42 -2.02 11.30 1.92
C ILE A 42 -0.93 10.94 2.93
N GLU A 43 -0.58 11.88 3.80
CA GLU A 43 0.32 11.65 4.91
C GLU A 43 -0.39 10.71 5.88
N LYS A 44 -0.20 9.41 5.65
CA LYS A 44 -0.64 8.38 6.56
C LYS A 44 0.05 8.66 7.90
N VAL A 45 -0.73 8.96 8.93
CA VAL A 45 -0.22 9.18 10.28
C VAL A 45 0.36 7.86 10.79
N GLU A 46 1.67 7.70 10.64
CA GLU A 46 2.37 6.50 11.12
C GLU A 46 2.66 6.66 12.61
N ARG A 47 2.01 5.83 13.43
CA ARG A 47 2.31 5.78 14.86
C ARG A 47 3.62 5.06 15.12
N LYS A 48 4.45 5.66 15.98
CA LYS A 48 5.67 5.02 16.46
C LYS A 48 5.32 3.75 17.24
N LEU A 49 5.88 2.63 16.82
CA LEU A 49 5.77 1.35 17.53
C LEU A 49 6.75 1.35 18.70
N ILE A 50 6.25 1.24 19.93
CA ILE A 50 7.07 1.19 21.16
C ILE A 50 7.59 -0.23 21.37
N ARG A 51 6.70 -1.23 21.25
CA ARG A 51 7.03 -2.63 21.51
C ARG A 51 6.49 -3.50 20.39
N LYS A 52 7.42 -4.15 19.68
CA LYS A 52 7.14 -5.18 18.69
C LYS A 52 7.32 -6.55 19.30
N VAL A 53 6.32 -7.41 19.15
CA VAL A 53 6.40 -8.82 19.54
C VAL A 53 6.42 -9.65 18.26
N THR A 54 7.41 -10.53 18.12
CA THR A 54 7.50 -11.43 16.96
C THR A 54 6.32 -12.41 17.00
N PRO A 55 5.68 -12.71 15.85
CA PRO A 55 4.64 -13.71 15.81
C PRO A 55 5.16 -15.10 16.11
N ASP A 56 4.42 -15.84 16.93
CA ASP A 56 4.72 -17.23 17.26
C ASP A 56 4.49 -18.07 15.99
N TYR A 57 5.58 -18.67 15.49
CA TYR A 57 5.56 -19.51 14.32
C TYR A 57 5.40 -20.98 14.78
N PRO A 58 4.24 -21.63 14.59
CA PRO A 58 4.01 -23.00 15.05
C PRO A 58 4.90 -24.02 14.31
N TRP A 59 5.33 -25.05 15.02
CA TRP A 59 6.29 -26.05 14.53
C TRP A 59 5.76 -26.82 13.31
N ASP A 60 4.46 -27.07 13.23
CA ASP A 60 3.78 -27.73 12.11
C ASP A 60 4.04 -27.01 10.80
N LEU A 61 3.84 -25.68 10.80
CA LEU A 61 4.04 -24.85 9.61
C LEU A 61 5.52 -24.78 9.23
N LYS A 62 6.43 -24.93 10.21
CA LYS A 62 7.86 -24.70 10.00
C LYS A 62 8.44 -25.92 9.30
N ARG A 63 8.01 -27.11 9.72
CA ARG A 63 8.32 -28.38 9.05
C ARG A 63 7.73 -28.46 7.65
N ALA A 64 6.55 -27.87 7.44
CA ALA A 64 5.91 -27.79 6.13
C ALA A 64 6.46 -26.67 5.24
N SER A 65 7.43 -25.87 5.72
CA SER A 65 8.00 -24.71 5.00
C SER A 65 6.96 -23.71 4.51
N ILE A 66 5.87 -23.52 5.25
CA ILE A 66 4.76 -22.64 4.85
C ILE A 66 5.08 -21.20 5.24
N GLY A 67 5.63 -20.42 4.30
CA GLY A 67 5.90 -19.00 4.46
C GLY A 67 4.82 -18.09 3.88
N GLY A 68 4.99 -16.79 4.08
CA GLY A 68 4.20 -15.79 3.38
C GLY A 68 4.14 -14.43 4.06
N MET A 69 3.48 -13.48 3.39
CA MET A 69 3.17 -12.17 3.95
C MET A 69 1.69 -12.10 4.32
N VAL A 70 1.40 -11.60 5.52
CA VAL A 70 0.05 -11.28 6.00
C VAL A 70 -0.06 -9.78 6.15
N ARG A 71 -1.11 -9.20 5.58
CA ARG A 71 -1.45 -7.78 5.68
C ARG A 71 -2.61 -7.61 6.66
N LEU A 72 -2.38 -6.81 7.69
CA LEU A 72 -3.34 -6.56 8.76
C LEU A 72 -3.62 -5.07 8.85
N ASP A 73 -4.88 -4.69 8.99
CA ASP A 73 -5.30 -3.35 9.38
C ASP A 73 -5.57 -3.35 10.89
N VAL A 74 -4.86 -2.49 11.60
CA VAL A 74 -4.83 -2.49 13.06
C VAL A 74 -5.38 -1.17 13.55
N VAL A 75 -6.39 -1.21 14.42
CA VAL A 75 -6.94 -0.03 15.05
C VAL A 75 -6.25 0.16 16.40
N VAL A 76 -5.56 1.28 16.57
CA VAL A 76 -4.80 1.62 17.78
C VAL A 76 -5.56 2.68 18.56
N SER A 77 -5.92 2.38 19.80
CA SER A 77 -6.56 3.33 20.72
C SER A 77 -5.63 4.50 21.07
N PRO A 78 -6.17 5.64 21.53
CA PRO A 78 -5.39 6.78 22.02
C PRO A 78 -4.33 6.40 23.08
N GLY A 79 -4.64 5.41 23.94
CA GLY A 79 -3.71 4.88 24.95
C GLY A 79 -2.58 3.99 24.42
N GLY A 80 -2.42 3.83 23.10
CA GLY A 80 -1.33 3.06 22.50
C GLY A 80 -1.51 1.54 22.52
N SER A 81 -2.69 1.05 22.90
CA SER A 81 -3.05 -0.38 22.82
C SER A 81 -3.77 -0.68 21.51
N VAL A 82 -3.62 -1.90 21.02
CA VAL A 82 -4.34 -2.39 19.84
C VAL A 82 -5.76 -2.78 20.25
N ASN A 83 -6.76 -2.11 19.66
CA ASN A 83 -8.18 -2.31 19.94
C ASN A 83 -8.76 -3.40 19.04
N ASP A 84 -8.57 -3.23 17.73
CA ASP A 84 -9.07 -4.16 16.73
C ASP A 84 -7.98 -4.52 15.71
N VAL A 85 -8.10 -5.72 15.14
CA VAL A 85 -7.20 -6.25 14.12
C VAL A 85 -8.01 -6.96 13.05
N SER A 86 -8.01 -6.40 11.84
CA SER A 86 -8.69 -6.94 10.68
C SER A 86 -7.68 -7.48 9.66
N VAL A 87 -7.95 -8.67 9.10
CA VAL A 87 -7.09 -9.28 8.08
C VAL A 87 -7.48 -8.75 6.71
N VAL A 88 -6.58 -8.02 6.07
CA VAL A 88 -6.80 -7.46 4.72
C VAL A 88 -6.48 -8.50 3.64
N GLY A 89 -5.49 -9.36 3.91
CA GLY A 89 -5.14 -10.44 3.01
C GLY A 89 -3.81 -11.11 3.36
N GLY A 90 -3.45 -12.13 2.58
CA GLY A 90 -2.26 -12.96 2.79
C GLY A 90 -2.63 -14.42 3.01
N ASN A 91 -1.74 -15.18 3.63
CA ASN A 91 -1.98 -16.59 3.95
C ASN A 91 -2.89 -16.72 5.18
N PRO A 92 -4.11 -17.30 5.05
CA PRO A 92 -5.06 -17.41 6.15
C PRO A 92 -4.57 -18.31 7.28
N ILE A 93 -3.73 -19.31 7.01
CA ILE A 93 -3.18 -20.22 8.03
C ILE A 93 -2.24 -19.47 8.99
N LEU A 94 -1.53 -18.46 8.47
CA LEU A 94 -0.62 -17.61 9.25
C LEU A 94 -1.34 -16.40 9.85
N ALA A 95 -2.56 -16.09 9.41
CA ALA A 95 -3.30 -14.91 9.83
C ALA A 95 -3.57 -14.91 11.33
N ASP A 96 -4.02 -16.03 11.90
CA ASP A 96 -4.30 -16.13 13.34
C ASP A 96 -3.04 -15.93 14.20
N CYS A 97 -1.91 -16.48 13.74
CA CYS A 97 -0.62 -16.29 14.41
C CYS A 97 -0.18 -14.83 14.36
N ALA A 98 -0.35 -14.17 13.21
CA ALA A 98 -0.06 -12.75 13.04
C ALA A 98 -0.96 -11.87 13.93
N VAL A 99 -2.27 -12.13 13.97
CA VAL A 99 -3.24 -11.40 14.78
C VAL A 99 -2.89 -11.50 16.26
N ARG A 100 -2.61 -12.71 16.78
CA ARG A 100 -2.22 -12.91 18.19
C ARG A 100 -0.94 -12.14 18.56
N ALA A 101 0.00 -12.04 17.62
CA ALA A 101 1.23 -11.30 17.82
C ALA A 101 1.00 -9.78 17.87
N VAL A 102 0.27 -9.27 16.89
CA VAL A 102 -0.04 -7.84 16.75
C VAL A 102 -0.88 -7.33 17.91
N LYS A 103 -1.80 -8.15 18.44
CA LYS A 103 -2.54 -7.82 19.68
C LYS A 103 -1.64 -7.55 20.89
N LYS A 104 -0.42 -8.11 20.92
CA LYS A 104 0.55 -7.88 22.00
C LYS A 104 1.45 -6.65 21.76
N TRP A 105 1.35 -6.01 20.59
CA TRP A 105 2.13 -4.82 20.26
C TRP A 105 1.67 -3.62 21.07
N LYS A 106 2.58 -2.67 21.27
CA LYS A 106 2.29 -1.39 21.93
C LYS A 106 2.82 -0.26 21.06
N TYR A 107 1.96 0.72 20.84
CA TYR A 107 2.24 1.92 20.07
C TYR A 107 2.35 3.12 21.00
N SER A 108 2.94 4.21 20.49
CA SER A 108 2.94 5.49 21.18
C SER A 108 1.51 5.99 21.40
N PRO A 109 1.19 6.47 22.62
CA PRO A 109 -0.07 7.15 22.84
C PRO A 109 -0.19 8.37 21.94
N ALA A 110 -1.43 8.73 21.60
CA ALA A 110 -1.79 9.84 20.74
C ALA A 110 -3.20 10.32 21.10
N ASP A 111 -3.61 11.49 20.60
CA ASP A 111 -4.88 12.11 21.00
C ASP A 111 -6.12 11.44 20.40
N THR A 112 -5.97 10.81 19.22
CA THR A 112 -7.09 10.22 18.45
C THR A 112 -6.93 8.70 18.33
N GLU A 113 -7.90 7.98 17.78
CA GLU A 113 -7.71 6.61 17.28
C GLU A 113 -7.03 6.64 15.89
N THR A 114 -6.27 5.61 15.53
CA THR A 114 -5.65 5.55 14.18
C THR A 114 -5.64 4.12 13.67
N ASN A 115 -5.99 3.98 12.39
CA ASN A 115 -5.86 2.74 11.66
C ASN A 115 -4.46 2.65 11.02
N VAL A 116 -3.72 1.60 11.35
CA VAL A 116 -2.37 1.34 10.86
C VAL A 116 -2.36 0.01 10.12
N ARG A 117 -2.15 0.06 8.81
CA ARG A 117 -1.81 -1.13 8.02
C ARG A 117 -0.40 -1.60 8.33
N VAL A 118 -0.25 -2.86 8.76
CA VAL A 118 1.02 -3.52 9.05
C VAL A 118 1.17 -4.79 8.21
N ASN A 119 2.40 -5.07 7.80
CA ASN A 119 2.73 -6.28 7.04
C ASN A 119 3.61 -7.16 7.93
N VAL A 120 3.21 -8.42 8.09
CA VAL A 120 3.93 -9.43 8.86
C VAL A 120 4.43 -10.49 7.89
N SER A 121 5.75 -10.66 7.78
CA SER A 121 6.36 -11.73 6.98
C SER A 121 6.70 -12.93 7.86
N PHE A 122 6.45 -14.11 7.33
CA PHE A 122 6.76 -15.40 7.92
C PHE A 122 7.73 -16.12 6.99
N ASP A 123 9.00 -16.17 7.38
CA ASP A 123 10.06 -16.82 6.63
C ASP A 123 10.41 -18.14 7.34
N PRO A 124 10.19 -19.32 6.73
CA PRO A 124 10.44 -20.61 7.38
C PRO A 124 11.93 -20.89 7.61
N HIS A 125 12.82 -20.19 6.89
CA HIS A 125 14.27 -20.36 6.94
C HIS A 125 14.99 -19.34 7.86
N ARG A 126 14.25 -18.49 8.57
CA ARG A 126 14.81 -17.48 9.47
C ARG A 126 14.89 -17.96 10.93
#